data_AF-A0A1B6NTV0-F1
#
_entry.id   AF-A0A1B6NTV0-F1
#
_cell.length_a   1.000
_cell.length_b   1.000
_cell.length_c   1.000
_cell.angle_alpha   90.00
_cell.angle_beta   90.00
_cell.angle_gamma   90.00
#
_symmetry.space_group_name_H-M   'P 1'
#
loop_
_entity.id
_entity.type
_entity.pdbx_description
1 polymer ?
#
loop_
_entity_poly.entity_id
_entity_poly.type
_entity_poly.pdbx_seq_one_letter_code
_entity_poly.pdbx_strand_id
1 'polypeptide(L)'
;MNGDDQSFNVIPADGELASQYLLLYEMSLPFGLDLGNQIDIDKSALRIIALTKNLGSRDITTLEREAKDYFASLSDDYRIEAASPPLMFAHIGERNMKNMVWGSVFALVLISILILFALRSIKLGGISLITNLLPAAIGFGVWGIISGEINMALSVVISMTMGIIVDDTVHFLTKYQTAREQGLNAKEVSFMPLKLSEWL
;
A
#
# COMPACT_ATOMS: atom_id res chain seq x y z
N MET A 1 -25.28 29.23 -34.94
CA MET A 1 -25.37 28.85 -36.37
C MET A 1 -26.56 27.93 -36.69
N ASN A 2 -27.26 27.30 -35.72
CA ASN A 2 -28.46 26.48 -35.99
C ASN A 2 -29.68 26.81 -35.09
N GLY A 3 -29.76 28.03 -34.55
CA GLY A 3 -30.93 28.48 -33.76
C GLY A 3 -31.26 27.64 -32.51
N ASP A 4 -30.25 27.08 -31.83
CA ASP A 4 -30.40 26.15 -30.68
C ASP A 4 -31.22 24.88 -30.95
N ASP A 5 -31.29 24.45 -32.22
CA ASP A 5 -31.90 23.17 -32.58
C ASP A 5 -31.07 21.99 -32.07
N GLN A 6 -31.66 21.22 -31.14
CA GLN A 6 -31.03 20.07 -30.49
C GLN A 6 -30.69 18.94 -31.46
N SER A 7 -31.32 18.88 -32.64
CA SER A 7 -31.02 17.86 -33.65
C SER A 7 -29.61 18.00 -34.26
N PHE A 8 -28.96 19.16 -34.06
CA PHE A 8 -27.58 19.42 -34.51
C PHE A 8 -26.53 19.18 -33.42
N ASN A 9 -26.92 18.76 -32.20
CA ASN A 9 -25.99 18.41 -31.11
C ASN A 9 -25.47 16.97 -31.26
N VAL A 10 -25.01 16.60 -32.45
CA VAL A 10 -24.55 15.24 -32.76
C VAL A 10 -23.05 15.29 -33.01
N ILE A 11 -22.32 14.34 -32.43
CA ILE A 11 -20.88 14.18 -32.69
C ILE A 11 -20.72 13.70 -34.15
N PRO A 12 -19.88 14.34 -34.97
CA PRO A 12 -19.63 13.90 -36.34
C PRO A 12 -19.15 12.45 -36.38
N ALA A 13 -19.77 11.63 -37.24
CA ALA A 13 -19.34 10.25 -37.45
C ALA A 13 -18.09 10.12 -38.33
N ASP A 14 -17.78 11.19 -39.09
CA ASP A 14 -16.62 11.28 -39.97
C ASP A 14 -15.49 12.08 -39.31
N GLY A 15 -14.27 11.51 -39.34
CA GLY A 15 -13.08 12.10 -38.75
C GLY A 15 -12.61 13.37 -39.46
N GLU A 16 -12.85 13.49 -40.77
CA GLU A 16 -12.52 14.70 -41.52
C GLU A 16 -13.43 15.86 -41.09
N LEU A 17 -14.74 15.62 -41.00
CA LEU A 17 -15.70 16.60 -40.48
C LEU A 17 -15.40 17.00 -39.03
N ALA A 18 -15.05 16.04 -38.16
CA ALA A 18 -14.65 16.32 -36.79
C ALA A 18 -13.41 17.22 -36.71
N SER A 19 -12.42 16.99 -37.58
CA SER A 19 -11.19 17.79 -37.67
C SER A 19 -11.48 19.22 -38.11
N GLN A 20 -12.38 19.41 -39.09
CA GLN A 20 -12.80 20.73 -39.55
C GLN A 20 -13.54 21.50 -38.46
N TYR A 21 -14.44 20.84 -37.73
CA TYR A 21 -15.15 21.48 -36.60
C TYR A 21 -14.19 21.85 -35.46
N LEU A 22 -13.21 21.00 -35.15
CA LEU A 22 -12.18 21.31 -34.17
C LEU A 22 -11.34 22.52 -34.58
N LEU A 23 -10.96 22.62 -35.86
CA LEU A 23 -10.22 23.78 -36.40
C LEU A 23 -11.03 25.08 -36.27
N LEU A 24 -12.31 25.05 -36.66
CA LEU A 24 -13.19 26.23 -36.53
C LEU A 24 -13.34 26.64 -35.06
N TYR A 25 -13.44 25.67 -34.15
CA TYR A 25 -13.46 25.93 -32.73
C TYR A 25 -12.16 26.60 -32.26
N GLU A 26 -10.99 26.11 -32.65
CA GLU A 26 -9.70 26.74 -32.33
C GLU A 26 -9.59 28.17 -32.83
N MET A 27 -10.05 28.44 -34.06
CA MET A 27 -10.07 29.79 -34.63
C MET A 27 -11.04 30.74 -33.90
N SER A 28 -12.04 30.21 -33.21
CA SER A 28 -13.02 30.98 -32.44
C SER A 28 -12.54 31.34 -31.03
N LEU A 29 -11.50 30.66 -30.53
CA LEU A 29 -10.98 30.87 -29.17
C LEU A 29 -10.20 32.20 -29.09
N PRO A 30 -10.42 33.00 -28.03
CA PRO A 30 -9.61 34.18 -27.77
C PRO A 30 -8.13 33.85 -27.60
N PHE A 31 -7.26 34.83 -27.90
CA PHE A 31 -5.81 34.69 -27.67
C PHE A 31 -5.53 34.24 -26.22
N GLY A 32 -4.78 33.13 -26.08
CA GLY A 32 -4.42 32.54 -24.79
C GLY A 32 -5.38 31.46 -24.27
N LEU A 33 -6.47 31.14 -24.99
CA LEU A 33 -7.40 30.05 -24.66
C LEU A 33 -7.28 28.87 -25.64
N ASP A 34 -6.08 28.58 -26.13
CA ASP A 34 -5.87 27.48 -27.08
C ASP A 34 -6.12 26.09 -26.46
N LEU A 35 -6.26 25.11 -27.36
CA LEU A 35 -6.41 23.70 -26.99
C LEU A 35 -5.08 22.99 -26.75
N GLY A 36 -3.93 23.69 -26.82
CA GLY A 36 -2.60 23.09 -26.63
C GLY A 36 -2.40 22.53 -25.22
N ASN A 37 -3.22 22.98 -24.26
CA ASN A 37 -3.28 22.43 -22.90
C ASN A 37 -4.18 21.19 -22.77
N GLN A 38 -4.83 20.71 -23.82
CA GLN A 38 -5.71 19.54 -23.73
C GLN A 38 -5.41 18.55 -24.84
N ILE A 39 -5.02 19.01 -26.01
CA ILE A 39 -4.74 18.17 -27.16
C ILE A 39 -3.30 18.41 -27.58
N ASP A 40 -2.57 17.33 -27.88
CA ASP A 40 -1.21 17.42 -28.39
C ASP A 40 -1.15 18.14 -29.75
N ILE A 41 0.02 18.68 -30.10
CA ILE A 41 0.23 19.46 -31.33
C ILE A 41 -0.10 18.63 -32.57
N ASP A 42 0.28 17.35 -32.58
CA ASP A 42 0.01 16.40 -33.66
C ASP A 42 -1.36 15.73 -33.57
N LYS A 43 -2.21 16.15 -32.61
CA LYS A 43 -3.54 15.59 -32.33
C LYS A 43 -3.54 14.10 -31.97
N SER A 44 -2.39 13.53 -31.60
CA SER A 44 -2.27 12.10 -31.27
C SER A 44 -2.71 11.75 -29.85
N ALA A 45 -2.75 12.73 -28.94
CA ALA A 45 -3.10 12.52 -27.54
C ALA A 45 -4.04 13.60 -27.00
N LEU A 46 -4.92 13.18 -26.08
CA LEU A 46 -5.87 14.01 -25.35
C LEU A 46 -5.61 13.88 -23.84
N ARG A 47 -5.48 15.02 -23.16
CA ARG A 47 -5.39 15.15 -21.71
C ARG A 47 -6.78 15.40 -21.13
N ILE A 48 -7.25 14.47 -20.31
CA ILE A 48 -8.48 14.60 -19.54
C ILE A 48 -8.15 14.83 -18.07
N ILE A 49 -8.74 15.85 -17.45
CA ILE A 49 -8.58 16.13 -16.02
C ILE A 49 -9.84 15.70 -15.28
N ALA A 50 -9.72 14.69 -14.43
CA ALA A 50 -10.79 14.26 -13.54
C ALA A 50 -10.60 14.87 -12.15
N LEU A 51 -11.59 15.64 -11.68
CA LEU A 51 -11.63 16.16 -10.31
C LEU A 51 -12.42 15.20 -9.43
N THR A 52 -11.75 14.64 -8.43
CA THR A 52 -12.35 13.68 -7.48
C THR A 52 -12.52 14.33 -6.11
N LYS A 53 -13.38 13.74 -5.28
CA LYS A 53 -13.41 14.05 -3.84
C LYS A 53 -12.12 13.54 -3.18
N ASN A 54 -11.93 13.84 -1.90
CA ASN A 54 -10.83 13.25 -1.14
C ASN A 54 -11.01 11.73 -1.05
N LEU A 55 -10.22 10.98 -1.81
CA LEU A 55 -10.27 9.52 -1.93
C LEU A 55 -9.08 8.89 -1.19
N GLY A 56 -9.26 7.68 -0.66
CA GLY A 56 -8.16 6.89 -0.11
C GLY A 56 -7.22 6.38 -1.20
N SER A 57 -6.00 5.96 -0.83
CA SER A 57 -5.02 5.41 -1.78
C SER A 57 -5.58 4.23 -2.59
N ARG A 58 -6.33 3.35 -1.93
CA ARG A 58 -6.97 2.19 -2.58
C ARG A 58 -8.04 2.61 -3.60
N ASP A 59 -8.83 3.62 -3.28
CA ASP A 59 -9.89 4.10 -4.17
C ASP A 59 -9.30 4.78 -5.41
N ILE A 60 -8.20 5.53 -5.23
CA ILE A 60 -7.48 6.18 -6.34
C ILE A 60 -6.87 5.14 -7.29
N THR A 61 -6.21 4.10 -6.77
CA THR A 61 -5.65 3.03 -7.61
C THR A 61 -6.74 2.15 -8.24
N THR A 62 -7.89 2.01 -7.58
CA THR A 62 -9.07 1.33 -8.15
C THR A 62 -9.66 2.13 -9.29
N LEU A 63 -9.86 3.45 -9.12
CA LEU A 63 -10.36 4.34 -10.17
C LEU A 63 -9.46 4.33 -11.41
N GLU A 64 -8.14 4.38 -11.23
CA GLU A 64 -7.20 4.25 -12.36
C GLU A 64 -7.40 2.93 -13.10
N ARG A 65 -7.49 1.82 -12.36
CA ARG A 65 -7.66 0.49 -12.95
C ARG A 65 -8.98 0.38 -13.71
N GLU A 66 -10.08 0.79 -13.10
CA GLU A 66 -11.40 0.79 -13.73
C GLU A 66 -11.44 1.65 -14.98
N ALA A 67 -10.79 2.82 -14.97
CA ALA A 67 -10.68 3.66 -16.15
C ALA A 67 -9.89 2.95 -17.26
N LYS A 68 -8.73 2.36 -16.94
CA LYS A 68 -7.92 1.61 -17.91
C LYS A 68 -8.67 0.42 -18.49
N ASP A 69 -9.35 -0.36 -17.64
CA ASP A 69 -10.14 -1.52 -18.04
C ASP A 69 -11.34 -1.11 -18.92
N TYR A 70 -12.00 0.00 -18.60
CA TYR A 70 -13.10 0.54 -19.41
C TYR A 70 -12.63 0.92 -20.82
N PHE A 71 -11.53 1.65 -20.97
CA PHE A 71 -11.02 2.02 -22.29
C PHE A 71 -10.46 0.83 -23.07
N ALA A 72 -9.81 -0.12 -22.40
CA ALA A 72 -9.39 -1.38 -23.01
C ALA A 72 -10.58 -2.20 -23.53
N SER A 73 -11.76 -2.09 -22.90
CA SER A 73 -12.97 -2.76 -23.38
C SER A 73 -13.58 -2.13 -24.65
N LEU A 74 -13.22 -0.89 -24.97
CA LEU A 74 -13.72 -0.17 -26.15
C LEU A 74 -12.86 -0.44 -27.39
N SER A 75 -11.54 -0.39 -27.25
CA SER A 75 -10.58 -0.71 -28.32
C SER A 75 -9.18 -0.92 -27.75
N ASP A 76 -8.41 -1.83 -28.35
CA ASP A 76 -6.98 -2.03 -28.05
C ASP A 76 -6.08 -0.89 -28.57
N ASP A 77 -6.61 -0.03 -29.44
CA ASP A 77 -5.87 1.09 -30.04
C ASP A 77 -5.65 2.26 -29.06
N TYR A 78 -6.40 2.30 -27.95
CA TYR A 78 -6.30 3.37 -26.97
C TYR A 78 -5.25 3.08 -25.91
N ARG A 79 -4.18 3.89 -25.89
CA ARG A 79 -3.22 3.90 -24.78
C ARG A 79 -3.62 4.94 -23.74
N ILE A 80 -4.12 4.48 -22.60
CA ILE A 80 -4.50 5.35 -21.47
C ILE A 80 -3.40 5.36 -20.41
N GLU A 81 -2.87 6.55 -20.16
CA GLU A 81 -1.92 6.79 -19.07
C GLU A 81 -2.51 7.79 -18.07
N ALA A 82 -2.46 7.45 -16.79
CA ALA A 82 -2.91 8.30 -15.71
C ALA A 82 -1.71 8.78 -14.91
N ALA A 83 -1.62 10.08 -14.68
CA ALA A 83 -0.56 10.67 -13.88
C ALA A 83 -1.11 11.83 -13.06
N SER A 84 -0.86 11.80 -11.76
CA SER A 84 -1.11 12.93 -10.86
C SER A 84 -0.34 12.72 -9.55
N PRO A 85 -0.01 13.78 -8.80
CA PRO A 85 0.61 13.63 -7.49
C PRO A 85 -0.20 12.73 -6.53
N PRO A 86 -1.55 12.84 -6.43
CA PRO A 86 -2.35 11.93 -5.60
C PRO A 86 -2.23 10.47 -6.04
N LEU A 87 -2.25 10.18 -7.34
CA LEU A 87 -2.09 8.82 -7.87
C LEU A 87 -0.71 8.24 -7.56
N MET A 88 0.34 9.06 -7.67
CA MET A 88 1.70 8.66 -7.31
C MET A 88 1.79 8.31 -5.82
N PHE A 89 1.28 9.17 -4.94
CA PHE A 89 1.25 8.90 -3.50
C PHE A 89 0.37 7.69 -3.14
N ALA A 90 -0.72 7.47 -3.86
CA ALA A 90 -1.56 6.29 -3.68
C ALA A 90 -0.79 4.99 -3.94
N HIS A 91 -0.06 4.91 -5.06
CA HIS A 91 0.79 3.75 -5.36
C HIS A 91 1.94 3.57 -4.37
N ILE A 92 2.62 4.65 -3.99
CA ILE A 92 3.70 4.60 -3.01
C ILE A 92 3.16 4.12 -1.66
N GLY A 93 2.03 4.69 -1.22
CA GLY A 93 1.38 4.33 0.04
C GLY A 93 0.94 2.87 0.06
N GLU A 94 0.28 2.39 -0.99
CA GLU A 94 -0.19 1.00 -1.09
C GLU A 94 0.98 0.00 -1.12
N ARG A 95 2.02 0.28 -1.92
CA ARG A 95 3.22 -0.55 -1.99
C ARG A 95 3.97 -0.57 -0.66
N ASN A 96 4.17 0.58 -0.03
CA ASN A 96 4.86 0.68 1.25
C ASN A 96 4.10 -0.06 2.35
N MET A 97 2.80 0.18 2.46
CA MET A 97 1.95 -0.52 3.42
C MET A 97 2.05 -2.05 3.24
N LYS A 98 1.93 -2.55 2.00
CA LYS A 98 2.06 -3.98 1.71
C LYS A 98 3.44 -4.52 2.10
N ASN A 99 4.50 -3.79 1.75
CA ASN A 99 5.87 -4.18 2.06
C ASN A 99 6.15 -4.18 3.56
N MET A 100 5.60 -3.23 4.31
CA MET A 100 5.75 -3.17 5.76
C MET A 100 5.04 -4.34 6.42
N VAL A 101 3.77 -4.59 6.12
CA VAL A 101 3.01 -5.70 6.72
C VAL A 101 3.67 -7.05 6.41
N TRP A 102 3.97 -7.32 5.14
CA TRP A 102 4.61 -8.59 4.76
C TRP A 102 6.05 -8.68 5.27
N GLY A 103 6.78 -7.57 5.28
CA GLY A 103 8.13 -7.50 5.83
C GLY A 103 8.15 -7.83 7.32
N SER A 104 7.23 -7.28 8.11
CA SER A 104 7.12 -7.55 9.55
C SER A 104 6.72 -9.01 9.83
N VAL A 105 5.77 -9.56 9.07
CA VAL A 105 5.39 -10.98 9.19
C VAL A 105 6.56 -11.89 8.84
N PHE A 106 7.26 -11.61 7.73
CA PHE A 106 8.42 -12.37 7.30
C PHE A 106 9.56 -12.30 8.34
N ALA A 107 9.86 -11.11 8.86
CA ALA A 107 10.87 -10.92 9.89
C ALA A 107 10.52 -11.70 11.18
N LEU A 108 9.26 -11.66 11.61
CA LEU A 108 8.81 -12.39 12.80
C LEU A 108 8.99 -13.91 12.64
N VAL A 109 8.63 -14.45 11.47
CA VAL A 109 8.82 -15.88 11.17
C VAL A 109 10.30 -16.22 11.13
N LEU A 110 11.11 -15.41 10.44
CA LEU A 110 12.55 -15.63 10.32
C LEU A 110 13.25 -15.62 11.68
N ILE A 111 12.96 -14.64 12.54
CA ILE A 111 13.55 -14.56 13.88
C ILE A 111 13.10 -15.74 14.74
N SER A 112 11.83 -16.14 14.66
CA SER A 112 11.34 -17.33 15.39
C SER A 112 12.08 -18.60 14.98
N ILE A 113 12.39 -18.76 13.68
CA ILE A 113 13.19 -19.87 13.17
C ILE A 113 14.64 -19.79 13.69
N LEU A 114 15.25 -18.60 13.69
CA LEU A 114 16.61 -18.40 14.21
C LEU A 114 16.71 -18.77 15.70
N ILE A 115 15.73 -18.37 16.52
CA ILE A 115 15.69 -18.73 17.95
C ILE A 115 15.50 -20.24 18.14
N LEU A 116 14.63 -20.87 17.34
CA LEU A 116 14.46 -22.34 17.35
C LEU A 116 15.80 -23.06 17.12
N PHE A 117 16.61 -22.58 16.17
CA PHE A 117 17.95 -23.14 15.92
C PHE A 117 18.95 -22.80 17.03
N ALA A 118 18.91 -21.59 17.58
CA ALA A 118 19.79 -21.16 18.67
C ALA A 118 19.59 -22.00 19.95
N LEU A 119 18.33 -22.31 20.30
CA LEU A 119 17.97 -23.05 21.51
C LEU A 119 18.28 -24.56 21.42
N ARG A 120 18.60 -25.10 20.23
CA ARG A 120 18.91 -26.53 19.98
C ARG A 120 17.91 -27.54 20.59
N SER A 121 16.68 -27.10 20.87
CA SER A 121 15.66 -27.88 21.57
C SER A 121 14.30 -27.60 20.96
N ILE A 122 13.71 -28.63 20.35
CA ILE A 122 12.39 -28.54 19.68
C ILE A 122 11.30 -28.10 20.66
N LYS A 123 11.38 -28.53 21.93
CA LYS A 123 10.40 -28.11 22.96
C LYS A 123 10.50 -26.62 23.27
N LEU A 124 11.72 -26.09 23.44
CA LEU A 124 11.93 -24.68 23.76
C LEU A 124 11.67 -23.78 22.54
N GLY A 125 12.05 -24.22 21.34
CA GLY A 125 11.74 -23.47 20.12
C GLY A 125 10.26 -23.48 19.74
N GLY A 126 9.51 -24.53 20.09
CA GLY A 126 8.05 -24.53 19.98
C GLY A 126 7.40 -23.48 20.90
N ILE A 127 7.89 -23.35 22.13
CA ILE A 127 7.46 -22.29 23.06
C ILE A 127 7.80 -20.91 22.50
N SER A 128 9.00 -20.73 21.92
CA SER A 128 9.44 -19.49 21.28
C SER A 128 8.54 -19.05 20.12
N LEU A 129 8.17 -20.00 19.25
CA LEU A 129 7.24 -19.74 18.15
C LEU A 129 5.90 -19.25 18.68
N ILE A 130 5.37 -19.89 19.72
CA ILE A 130 4.10 -19.48 20.35
C ILE A 130 4.24 -18.08 20.94
N THR A 131 5.31 -17.76 21.68
CA THR A 131 5.48 -16.45 22.31
C THR A 131 5.62 -15.31 21.29
N ASN A 132 6.19 -15.56 20.10
CA ASN A 132 6.28 -14.57 19.03
C ASN A 132 4.98 -14.45 18.20
N LEU A 133 4.39 -15.58 17.80
CA LEU A 133 3.24 -15.61 16.89
C LEU A 133 1.93 -15.29 17.60
N LEU A 134 1.77 -15.65 18.88
CA LEU A 134 0.51 -15.48 19.61
C LEU A 134 0.12 -14.00 19.79
N PRO A 135 1.00 -13.10 20.28
CA PRO A 135 0.65 -11.69 20.42
C PRO A 135 0.33 -11.03 19.08
N ALA A 136 1.10 -11.38 18.04
CA ALA A 136 0.84 -10.91 16.67
C ALA A 136 -0.53 -11.41 16.18
N ALA A 137 -0.83 -12.70 16.30
CA ALA A 137 -2.09 -13.29 15.87
C ALA A 137 -3.30 -12.68 16.60
N ILE A 138 -3.18 -12.40 17.91
CA ILE A 138 -4.22 -11.72 18.67
C ILE A 138 -4.38 -10.27 18.18
N GLY A 139 -3.29 -9.54 18.01
CA GLY A 139 -3.31 -8.15 17.54
C GLY A 139 -3.97 -8.00 16.17
N PHE A 140 -3.51 -8.78 15.18
CA PHE A 140 -4.11 -8.80 13.84
C PHE A 140 -5.52 -9.39 13.84
N GLY A 141 -5.80 -10.38 14.68
CA GLY A 141 -7.12 -11.00 14.78
C GLY A 141 -8.17 -10.03 15.30
N VAL A 142 -7.87 -9.32 16.40
CA VAL A 142 -8.75 -8.28 16.96
C VAL A 142 -8.90 -7.13 15.96
N TRP A 143 -7.81 -6.69 15.33
CA TRP A 143 -7.87 -5.64 14.32
C TRP A 143 -8.74 -6.01 13.11
N GLY A 144 -8.60 -7.24 12.62
CA GLY A 144 -9.39 -7.77 11.51
C GLY A 144 -10.89 -7.81 11.80
N ILE A 145 -11.28 -7.99 13.06
CA ILE A 145 -12.69 -7.99 13.48
C ILE A 145 -13.26 -6.55 13.54
N ILE A 146 -12.46 -5.57 13.96
CA ILE A 146 -12.93 -4.19 14.18
C ILE A 146 -13.10 -3.42 12.86
N SER A 147 -12.07 -3.41 12.03
CA SER A 147 -12.03 -2.58 10.82
C SER A 147 -11.55 -3.35 9.60
N GLY A 148 -10.55 -4.22 9.75
CA GLY A 148 -9.95 -4.96 8.62
C GLY A 148 -9.19 -4.09 7.62
N GLU A 149 -9.30 -2.77 7.71
CA GLU A 149 -8.56 -1.84 6.87
C GLU A 149 -7.19 -1.57 7.47
N ILE A 150 -6.16 -1.57 6.63
CA ILE A 150 -4.83 -1.13 7.01
C ILE A 150 -4.54 0.10 6.18
N ASN A 151 -4.05 1.15 6.83
CA ASN A 151 -3.50 2.31 6.15
C ASN A 151 -1.99 2.38 6.40
N MET A 152 -1.31 3.27 5.67
CA MET A 152 0.13 3.42 5.77
C MET A 152 0.59 3.71 7.21
N ALA A 153 -0.08 4.62 7.92
CA ALA A 153 0.29 4.96 9.30
C ALA A 153 0.19 3.75 10.24
N LEU A 154 -0.87 2.97 10.11
CA LEU A 154 -1.05 1.76 10.91
C LEU A 154 0.01 0.70 10.60
N SER A 155 0.40 0.52 9.34
CA SER A 155 1.47 -0.43 8.98
C SER A 155 2.82 -0.07 9.63
N VAL A 156 3.08 1.23 9.85
CA VAL A 156 4.26 1.69 10.61
C VAL A 156 4.17 1.28 12.07
N VAL A 157 3.02 1.54 12.71
CA VAL A 157 2.78 1.16 14.11
C VAL A 157 2.91 -0.35 14.29
N ILE A 158 2.29 -1.13 13.42
CA ILE A 158 2.38 -2.60 13.42
C ILE A 158 3.83 -3.07 13.33
N SER A 159 4.60 -2.53 12.38
CA SER A 159 6.00 -2.91 12.20
C SER A 159 6.84 -2.58 13.44
N MET A 160 6.59 -1.43 14.08
CA MET A 160 7.28 -1.03 15.30
C MET A 160 6.91 -1.93 16.49
N THR A 161 5.62 -2.17 16.70
CA THR A 161 5.13 -3.02 17.80
C THR A 161 5.61 -4.46 17.66
N MET A 162 5.65 -5.01 16.44
CA MET A 162 6.24 -6.34 16.19
C MET A 162 7.72 -6.40 16.57
N GLY A 163 8.49 -5.33 16.31
CA GLY A 163 9.89 -5.25 16.76
C GLY A 163 10.03 -5.37 18.28
N ILE A 164 9.19 -4.63 19.02
CA ILE A 164 9.20 -4.66 20.50
C ILE A 164 8.83 -6.05 21.03
N ILE A 165 7.76 -6.66 20.51
CA ILE A 165 7.31 -8.00 20.93
C ILE A 165 8.41 -9.05 20.74
N VAL A 166 9.12 -8.98 19.61
CA VAL A 166 10.20 -9.92 19.29
C VAL A 166 11.41 -9.69 20.22
N ASP A 167 11.78 -8.45 20.49
CA ASP A 167 12.88 -8.10 21.40
C ASP A 167 12.62 -8.64 22.83
N ASP A 168 11.44 -8.37 23.38
CA ASP A 168 11.03 -8.86 24.70
C ASP A 168 11.10 -10.39 24.79
N THR A 169 10.72 -11.08 23.71
CA THR A 169 10.72 -12.54 23.65
C THR A 169 12.13 -13.12 23.58
N VAL A 170 13.01 -12.54 22.77
CA VAL A 170 14.43 -12.94 22.69
C VAL A 170 15.10 -12.75 24.05
N HIS A 171 14.85 -11.61 24.70
CA HIS A 171 15.41 -11.30 26.00
C HIS A 171 14.91 -12.28 27.07
N PHE A 172 13.60 -12.53 27.12
CA PHE A 172 13.01 -13.50 28.06
C PHE A 172 13.56 -14.92 27.88
N LEU A 173 13.66 -15.40 26.63
CA LEU A 173 14.13 -16.75 26.33
C LEU A 173 15.62 -16.93 26.65
N THR A 174 16.44 -15.92 26.35
CA THR A 174 17.87 -15.94 26.67
C THR A 174 18.08 -15.99 28.18
N LYS A 175 17.36 -15.14 28.93
CA LYS A 175 17.41 -15.15 30.41
C LYS A 175 16.95 -16.50 30.98
N TYR A 176 15.90 -17.07 30.42
CA TYR A 176 15.38 -18.38 30.84
C TYR A 176 16.41 -19.50 30.60
N GLN A 177 17.09 -19.48 29.45
CA GLN A 177 18.14 -20.47 29.14
C GLN A 177 19.32 -20.34 30.10
N THR A 178 19.85 -19.13 30.30
CA THR A 178 20.95 -18.86 31.23
C THR A 178 20.63 -19.33 32.64
N ALA A 179 19.40 -19.09 33.10
CA ALA A 179 19.00 -19.52 34.43
C ALA A 179 18.85 -21.05 34.56
N ARG A 180 18.39 -21.75 33.50
CA ARG A 180 18.40 -23.23 33.47
C ARG A 180 19.81 -23.80 33.50
N GLU A 181 20.76 -23.18 32.79
CA GLU A 181 22.17 -23.61 32.78
C GLU A 181 22.83 -23.42 34.16
N GLN A 182 22.41 -22.40 34.92
CA GLN A 182 22.85 -22.16 36.30
C GLN A 182 22.13 -23.02 37.35
N GLY A 183 21.20 -23.90 36.93
CA GLY A 183 20.44 -24.77 37.85
C GLY A 183 19.42 -24.05 38.72
N LEU A 184 19.06 -22.80 38.38
CA LEU A 184 18.11 -21.98 39.13
C LEU A 184 16.67 -22.42 38.87
N ASN A 185 15.84 -22.39 39.90
CA ASN A 185 14.41 -22.68 39.77
C ASN A 185 13.66 -21.50 39.13
N ALA A 186 12.52 -21.77 38.49
CA ALA A 186 11.72 -20.75 37.77
C ALA A 186 11.39 -19.49 38.59
N LYS A 187 11.26 -19.63 39.93
CA LYS A 187 11.07 -18.50 40.85
C LYS A 187 12.31 -17.63 41.01
N GLU A 188 13.52 -18.20 40.98
CA GLU A 188 14.78 -17.48 41.16
C GLU A 188 15.16 -16.67 39.91
N VAL A 189 14.74 -17.13 38.72
CA VAL A 189 14.90 -16.41 37.45
C VAL A 189 14.23 -15.03 37.46
N SER A 190 13.09 -14.91 38.16
CA SER A 190 12.36 -13.65 38.31
C SER A 190 13.11 -12.62 39.15
N PHE A 191 14.03 -13.06 40.02
CA PHE A 191 14.81 -12.19 40.92
C PHE A 191 16.26 -11.98 40.46
N MET A 192 16.66 -12.60 39.34
CA MET A 192 18.00 -12.45 38.80
C MET A 192 18.17 -11.01 38.25
N PRO A 193 19.12 -10.21 38.79
CA PRO A 193 19.35 -8.85 38.34
C PRO A 193 19.84 -8.86 36.89
N LEU A 194 19.24 -7.99 36.06
CA LEU A 194 19.62 -7.81 34.66
C LEU A 194 21.10 -7.40 34.61
N LYS A 195 21.98 -8.28 34.12
CA LYS A 195 23.38 -7.93 33.92
C LYS A 195 23.48 -7.05 32.68
N LEU A 196 24.19 -5.92 32.80
CA LEU A 196 24.44 -4.96 31.71
C LEU A 196 25.03 -5.60 30.43
N SER A 197 25.63 -6.79 30.53
CA SER A 197 26.14 -7.56 29.39
C SER A 197 25.04 -8.17 28.50
N GLU A 198 23.78 -8.17 28.92
CA GLU A 198 22.64 -8.66 28.13
C GLU A 198 21.99 -7.55 27.27
N TRP A 199 22.51 -6.32 27.33
CA TRP A 199 22.03 -5.13 26.59
C TRP A 199 22.91 -4.77 25.38
N LEU A 200 24.00 -5.50 25.14
CA LEU A 200 24.97 -5.32 24.05
C LEU A 200 25.03 -6.59 23.20
#